data_AF-A0A7V6V2V0-F1
#
_entry.id   AF-A0A7V6V2V0-F1
#
_cell.length_a   1.000
_cell.length_b   1.000
_cell.length_c   1.000
_cell.angle_alpha   90.00
_cell.angle_beta   90.00
_cell.angle_gamma   90.00
#
_symmetry.space_group_name_H-M   'P 1'
#
loop_
_entity.id
_entity.type
_entity.pdbx_description
1 polymer ?
#
loop_
_entity_poly.entity_id
_entity_poly.type
_entity_poly.pdbx_seq_one_letter_code
_entity_poly.pdbx_strand_id
1 'polypeptide(L)'
;MDELISLVNWSRGQFALTAMYHWIFVPITLGLTIMIAIMHTHYYKTDNDEWKKMTKFWMKLLIINFILGVATGIILVFEFGTNWSNYSWFVGDIFGAPLAIEGILAFFMEATFIAVMIFGWDRVSKKLHLISTWLVAIGSNLSALWILIANAWMQHPIGTVFNPATARNEMINFWDIALSPVAINKFLHTTTSSYVVASLFVISVSSWYLLKKRHIFIAKKSMLIAAIFGFISSIMTIFTGDSSVYQV
;
A
#
# COMPACT_ATOMS: atom_id res chain seq x y z
N MET A 1 -19.08 -24.70 -24.53
CA MET A 1 -17.65 -24.59 -24.20
C MET A 1 -17.16 -23.17 -24.48
N ASP A 2 -17.46 -22.61 -25.65
CA ASP A 2 -17.04 -21.26 -26.06
C ASP A 2 -17.58 -20.13 -25.16
N GLU A 3 -18.83 -20.21 -24.70
CA GLU A 3 -19.40 -19.23 -23.77
C GLU A 3 -18.70 -19.24 -22.40
N LEU A 4 -18.32 -20.41 -21.89
CA LEU A 4 -17.60 -20.54 -20.61
C LEU A 4 -16.19 -19.97 -20.72
N ILE A 5 -15.48 -20.27 -21.82
CA ILE A 5 -14.15 -19.72 -22.09
C ILE A 5 -14.22 -18.19 -22.23
N SER A 6 -15.25 -17.69 -22.93
CA SER A 6 -15.51 -16.26 -23.06
C SER A 6 -15.73 -15.60 -21.69
N LEU A 7 -16.61 -16.17 -20.85
CA LEU A 7 -16.86 -15.68 -19.50
C LEU A 7 -15.58 -15.61 -18.67
N VAL A 8 -14.80 -16.69 -18.64
CA VAL A 8 -13.53 -16.75 -17.89
C VAL A 8 -12.55 -15.67 -18.39
N ASN A 9 -12.43 -15.49 -19.70
CA ASN A 9 -11.54 -14.48 -20.27
C ASN A 9 -11.98 -13.05 -19.92
N TRP A 10 -13.29 -12.76 -19.96
CA TRP A 10 -13.82 -11.46 -19.56
C TRP A 10 -13.66 -11.20 -18.06
N SER A 11 -13.89 -12.20 -17.20
CA SER A 11 -13.63 -12.08 -15.76
C SER A 11 -12.15 -11.80 -15.46
N ARG A 12 -11.23 -12.46 -16.16
CA ARG A 12 -9.79 -12.19 -16.06
C ARG A 12 -9.43 -10.80 -16.57
N GLY A 13 -9.99 -10.39 -17.71
CA GLY A 13 -9.75 -9.07 -18.30
C GLY A 13 -10.24 -7.94 -17.42
N GLN A 14 -11.44 -8.09 -16.83
CA GLN A 14 -11.99 -7.13 -15.88
C GLN A 14 -11.10 -7.02 -14.64
N PHE A 15 -10.78 -8.15 -14.00
CA PHE A 15 -9.94 -8.15 -12.80
C PHE A 15 -8.55 -7.55 -13.06
N ALA A 16 -7.95 -7.88 -14.21
CA ALA A 16 -6.67 -7.31 -14.63
C ALA A 16 -6.75 -5.78 -14.78
N LEU A 17 -7.80 -5.25 -15.42
CA LEU A 17 -8.00 -3.82 -15.58
C LEU A 17 -8.16 -3.12 -14.23
N THR A 18 -9.04 -3.63 -13.37
CA THR A 18 -9.29 -3.07 -12.02
C THR A 18 -8.02 -3.08 -11.18
N ALA A 19 -7.29 -4.21 -11.16
CA ALA A 19 -6.04 -4.35 -10.41
C ALA A 19 -4.94 -3.41 -10.94
N MET A 20 -4.76 -3.30 -12.26
CA MET A 20 -3.79 -2.39 -12.87
C MET A 20 -4.10 -0.93 -12.53
N TYR A 21 -5.37 -0.51 -12.63
CA TYR A 21 -5.79 0.85 -12.28
C TYR A 21 -5.56 1.14 -10.80
N HIS A 22 -5.93 0.22 -9.91
CA HIS A 22 -5.68 0.35 -8.49
C HIS A 22 -4.19 0.50 -8.19
N TRP A 23 -3.36 -0.29 -8.86
CA TRP A 23 -1.91 -0.31 -8.68
C TRP A 23 -1.18 0.94 -9.18
N ILE A 24 -1.84 1.85 -9.91
CA ILE A 24 -1.27 3.17 -10.22
C ILE A 24 -1.17 4.02 -8.93
N PHE A 25 -2.16 3.89 -8.05
CA PHE A 25 -2.29 4.75 -6.87
C PHE A 25 -1.58 4.17 -5.64
N VAL A 26 -1.60 2.85 -5.47
CA VAL A 26 -1.05 2.16 -4.28
C VAL A 26 0.42 2.50 -4.04
N PRO A 27 1.36 2.35 -5.01
CA PRO A 27 2.77 2.57 -4.77
C PRO A 27 3.08 4.00 -4.29
N ILE A 28 2.38 4.98 -4.86
CA ILE A 28 2.52 6.39 -4.49
C ILE A 28 2.07 6.59 -3.05
N THR A 29 0.90 6.08 -2.65
CA THR A 29 0.41 6.18 -1.26
C THR A 29 1.39 5.57 -0.27
N LEU A 30 1.89 4.36 -0.53
CA LEU A 30 2.76 3.63 0.41
C LEU A 30 4.04 4.41 0.76
N GLY A 31 4.75 4.95 -0.24
CA GLY A 31 5.98 5.69 0.01
C GLY A 31 5.76 7.16 0.38
N LEU A 32 4.73 7.81 -0.18
CA LEU A 32 4.47 9.22 0.06
C LEU A 32 4.02 9.49 1.50
N THR A 33 3.23 8.59 2.10
CA THR A 33 2.83 8.69 3.51
C THR A 33 4.04 8.72 4.45
N ILE A 34 5.03 7.85 4.24
CA ILE A 34 6.27 7.82 5.04
C ILE A 34 7.07 9.12 4.86
N MET A 35 7.27 9.56 3.60
CA MET A 35 8.00 10.81 3.35
C MET A 35 7.30 12.03 3.96
N ILE A 36 5.97 12.10 3.90
CA ILE A 36 5.18 13.14 4.56
C ILE A 36 5.36 13.07 6.08
N ALA A 37 5.34 11.88 6.68
CA ALA A 37 5.55 11.72 8.11
C ALA A 37 6.95 12.22 8.55
N ILE A 38 7.98 11.98 7.73
CA ILE A 38 9.33 12.53 7.93
C ILE A 38 9.31 14.07 7.85
N MET A 39 8.71 14.65 6.80
CA MET A 39 8.60 16.10 6.64
C MET A 39 7.85 16.75 7.81
N HIS A 40 6.77 16.10 8.26
CA HIS A 40 5.96 16.57 9.36
C HIS A 40 6.69 16.46 10.70
N THR A 41 7.50 15.43 10.89
CA THR A 41 8.40 15.30 12.06
C THR A 41 9.40 16.46 12.11
N HIS A 42 9.94 16.87 10.96
CA HIS A 42 10.84 18.03 10.89
C HIS A 42 10.12 19.33 11.28
N TYR A 43 8.89 19.55 10.80
CA TYR A 43 8.07 20.67 11.26
C TYR A 43 7.79 20.59 12.77
N TYR A 44 7.46 19.41 13.29
CA TYR A 44 7.21 19.22 14.71
C TYR A 44 8.39 19.66 15.57
N LYS A 45 9.61 19.22 15.21
CA LYS A 45 10.85 19.50 15.95
C LYS A 45 11.36 20.94 15.79
N THR A 46 11.22 21.52 14.60
CA THR A 46 11.87 22.81 14.28
C THR A 46 10.93 24.01 14.37
N ASP A 47 9.61 23.77 14.36
CA ASP A 47 8.57 24.81 14.27
C ASP A 47 8.73 25.76 13.07
N ASN A 48 9.48 25.33 12.05
CA ASN A 48 9.73 26.13 10.87
C ASN A 48 8.57 26.00 9.87
N ASP A 49 7.95 27.13 9.56
CA ASP A 49 6.73 27.23 8.77
C ASP A 49 6.90 26.77 7.31
N GLU A 50 8.11 26.76 6.77
CA GLU A 50 8.38 26.20 5.44
C GLU A 50 8.23 24.66 5.42
N TRP A 51 8.58 23.97 6.50
CA TRP A 51 8.31 22.54 6.64
C TRP A 51 6.82 22.25 6.78
N LYS A 52 6.06 23.16 7.42
CA LYS A 52 4.60 23.09 7.49
C LYS A 52 3.97 23.18 6.09
N LYS A 53 4.38 24.19 5.32
CA LYS A 53 3.92 24.40 3.93
C LYS A 53 4.25 23.21 3.04
N MET A 54 5.47 22.69 3.12
CA MET A 54 5.88 21.50 2.37
C MET A 54 5.05 20.27 2.75
N THR A 55 4.84 20.04 4.05
CA THR A 55 4.00 18.94 4.54
C THR A 55 2.58 19.06 3.98
N LYS A 56 1.94 20.23 4.12
CA LYS A 56 0.59 20.49 3.58
C LYS A 56 0.49 20.29 2.07
N PHE A 57 1.52 20.70 1.32
CA PHE A 57 1.58 20.50 -0.13
C PHE A 57 1.52 19.02 -0.51
N TRP A 58 2.40 18.20 0.07
CA TRP A 58 2.43 16.76 -0.23
C TRP A 58 1.22 16.02 0.32
N MET A 59 0.69 16.43 1.49
CA MET A 59 -0.59 15.92 2.01
C MET A 59 -1.72 16.12 1.01
N LYS A 60 -1.80 17.28 0.35
CA LYS A 60 -2.83 17.54 -0.67
C LYS A 60 -2.75 16.55 -1.84
N LEU A 61 -1.54 16.28 -2.35
CA LEU A 61 -1.36 15.31 -3.43
C LEU A 61 -1.65 13.88 -2.97
N LEU A 62 -1.23 13.52 -1.75
CA LEU A 62 -1.57 12.24 -1.14
C LEU A 62 -3.08 12.06 -1.10
N ILE A 63 -3.86 13.02 -0.60
CA ILE A 63 -5.32 12.91 -0.47
C ILE A 63 -5.99 12.64 -1.81
N ILE A 64 -5.57 13.33 -2.88
CA ILE A 64 -6.12 13.12 -4.22
C ILE A 64 -5.83 11.69 -4.70
N ASN A 65 -4.57 11.25 -4.58
CA ASN A 65 -4.16 9.90 -4.95
C ASN A 65 -4.88 8.83 -4.11
N PHE A 66 -5.03 9.11 -2.83
CA PHE A 66 -5.64 8.23 -1.83
C PHE A 66 -7.10 7.97 -2.11
N ILE A 67 -7.89 9.01 -2.41
CA ILE A 67 -9.32 8.86 -2.73
C ILE A 67 -9.52 7.92 -3.92
N LEU A 68 -8.69 8.06 -4.97
CA LEU A 68 -8.74 7.19 -6.14
C LEU A 68 -8.29 5.75 -5.81
N GLY A 69 -7.28 5.60 -4.95
CA GLY A 69 -6.83 4.32 -4.43
C GLY A 69 -7.94 3.59 -3.65
N VAL A 70 -8.62 4.29 -2.72
CA VAL A 70 -9.73 3.72 -1.95
C VAL A 70 -10.89 3.31 -2.87
N ALA A 71 -11.30 4.18 -3.79
CA ALA A 71 -12.40 3.88 -4.70
C ALA A 71 -12.14 2.61 -5.55
N THR A 72 -10.92 2.49 -6.09
CA THR A 72 -10.53 1.32 -6.88
C THR A 72 -10.33 0.07 -6.03
N GLY A 73 -9.82 0.20 -4.80
CA GLY A 73 -9.64 -0.91 -3.87
C GLY A 73 -10.95 -1.53 -3.40
N ILE A 74 -11.98 -0.70 -3.15
CA ILE A 74 -13.32 -1.18 -2.81
C ILE A 74 -13.87 -2.07 -3.93
N ILE A 75 -13.74 -1.64 -5.19
CA ILE A 75 -14.19 -2.42 -6.35
C ILE A 75 -13.45 -3.78 -6.38
N LEU A 76 -12.13 -3.75 -6.21
CA LEU A 76 -11.30 -4.96 -6.26
C LEU A 76 -11.68 -5.98 -5.17
N VAL A 77 -11.97 -5.54 -3.94
CA VAL A 77 -12.42 -6.42 -2.85
C VAL A 77 -13.75 -7.09 -3.20
N PHE A 78 -14.70 -6.36 -3.78
CA PHE A 78 -15.98 -6.93 -4.19
C PHE A 78 -15.87 -7.87 -5.41
N GLU A 79 -14.89 -7.66 -6.30
CA GLU A 79 -14.67 -8.55 -7.45
C GLU A 79 -14.34 -9.99 -7.05
N PHE A 80 -13.69 -10.22 -5.90
CA PHE A 80 -13.50 -11.58 -5.37
C PHE A 80 -14.83 -12.30 -5.11
N GLY A 81 -15.87 -11.58 -4.69
CA GLY A 81 -17.18 -12.15 -4.43
C GLY A 81 -18.06 -12.28 -5.68
N THR A 82 -18.08 -11.26 -6.54
CA THR A 82 -19.00 -11.20 -7.68
C THR A 82 -18.57 -12.08 -8.84
N ASN A 83 -17.29 -12.01 -9.23
CA ASN A 83 -16.76 -12.66 -10.43
C ASN A 83 -15.97 -13.94 -10.11
N TRP A 84 -15.60 -14.15 -8.85
CA TRP A 84 -14.77 -15.27 -8.40
C TRP A 84 -15.43 -16.04 -7.24
N SER A 85 -16.75 -16.25 -7.30
CA SER A 85 -17.53 -16.88 -6.22
C SER A 85 -17.06 -18.28 -5.84
N ASN A 86 -16.76 -19.14 -6.82
CA ASN A 86 -16.22 -20.49 -6.55
C ASN A 86 -14.84 -20.45 -5.89
N TYR A 87 -13.99 -19.49 -6.27
CA TYR A 87 -12.70 -19.27 -5.61
C TYR A 87 -12.93 -18.84 -4.16
N SER A 88 -13.80 -17.86 -3.93
CA SER A 88 -14.16 -17.37 -2.59
C SER A 88 -14.73 -18.47 -1.69
N TRP A 89 -15.54 -19.39 -2.23
CA TRP A 89 -15.99 -20.58 -1.51
C TRP A 89 -14.83 -21.52 -1.19
N PHE A 90 -14.01 -21.83 -2.19
CA PHE A 90 -12.98 -22.85 -2.12
C PHE A 90 -11.84 -22.51 -1.16
N VAL A 91 -11.47 -21.22 -1.03
CA VAL A 91 -10.32 -20.79 -0.21
C VAL A 91 -10.67 -19.72 0.83
N GLY A 92 -11.95 -19.41 1.02
CA GLY A 92 -12.39 -18.30 1.86
C GLY A 92 -11.91 -18.38 3.31
N ASP A 93 -11.75 -19.59 3.86
CA ASP A 93 -11.23 -19.82 5.21
C ASP A 93 -9.77 -19.35 5.36
N ILE A 94 -8.99 -19.42 4.29
CA ILE A 94 -7.58 -18.98 4.27
C ILE A 94 -7.44 -17.55 3.76
N PHE A 95 -7.94 -17.28 2.55
CA PHE A 95 -7.78 -16.00 1.87
C PHE A 95 -8.58 -14.88 2.56
N GLY A 96 -9.75 -15.20 3.12
CA GLY A 96 -10.61 -14.22 3.78
C GLY A 96 -10.04 -13.69 5.10
N ALA A 97 -9.26 -14.49 5.83
CA ALA A 97 -8.74 -14.09 7.14
C ALA A 97 -7.77 -12.89 7.07
N PRO A 98 -6.71 -12.87 6.24
CA PRO A 98 -5.87 -11.69 6.07
C PRO A 98 -6.65 -10.45 5.60
N LEU A 99 -7.59 -10.60 4.66
CA LEU A 99 -8.43 -9.49 4.17
C LEU A 99 -9.33 -8.90 5.28
N ALA A 100 -9.87 -9.74 6.16
CA ALA A 100 -10.64 -9.27 7.30
C ALA A 100 -9.76 -8.52 8.31
N ILE A 101 -8.57 -9.04 8.61
CA ILE A 101 -7.59 -8.39 9.50
C ILE A 101 -7.14 -7.05 8.91
N GLU A 102 -6.88 -6.99 7.61
CA GLU A 102 -6.59 -5.74 6.87
C GLU A 102 -7.68 -4.69 7.12
N GLY A 103 -8.95 -5.06 6.93
CA GLY A 103 -10.08 -4.16 7.12
C GLY A 103 -10.19 -3.61 8.54
N ILE A 104 -10.02 -4.48 9.55
CA ILE A 104 -10.18 -4.10 10.96
C ILE A 104 -8.98 -3.29 11.47
N LEU A 105 -7.76 -3.69 11.12
CA LEU A 105 -6.55 -3.06 11.67
C LEU A 105 -6.04 -1.92 10.81
N ALA A 106 -5.82 -2.16 9.51
CA ALA A 106 -5.14 -1.22 8.63
C ALA A 106 -6.10 -0.16 8.09
N PHE A 107 -7.20 -0.56 7.45
CA PHE A 107 -8.15 0.39 6.87
C PHE A 107 -8.82 1.27 7.91
N PHE A 108 -9.19 0.70 9.06
CA PHE A 108 -9.81 1.48 10.13
C PHE A 108 -8.85 2.52 10.71
N MET A 109 -7.58 2.14 10.93
CA MET A 109 -6.52 3.06 11.35
C MET A 109 -6.33 4.18 10.32
N GLU A 110 -6.19 3.81 9.06
CA GLU A 110 -5.99 4.75 7.96
C GLU A 110 -7.17 5.74 7.81
N ALA A 111 -8.39 5.24 7.70
CA ALA A 111 -9.60 6.05 7.55
C ALA A 111 -9.83 7.01 8.74
N THR A 112 -9.50 6.57 9.95
CA THR A 112 -9.63 7.40 11.16
C THR A 112 -8.58 8.49 11.20
N PHE A 113 -7.30 8.13 11.03
CA PHE A 113 -6.21 9.08 11.22
C PHE A 113 -5.98 9.97 10.01
N ILE A 114 -6.39 9.58 8.81
CA ILE A 114 -6.36 10.45 7.64
C ILE A 114 -7.33 11.63 7.81
N ALA A 115 -8.50 11.42 8.43
CA ALA A 115 -9.41 12.51 8.75
C ALA A 115 -8.76 13.54 9.69
N VAL A 116 -8.03 13.07 10.71
CA VAL A 116 -7.25 13.96 11.60
C VAL A 116 -6.12 14.65 10.84
N MET A 117 -5.45 13.96 9.93
CA MET A 117 -4.37 14.51 9.11
C MET A 117 -4.85 15.62 8.15
N ILE A 118 -6.09 15.52 7.65
CA ILE A 118 -6.70 16.51 6.76
C ILE A 118 -7.21 17.72 7.55
N PHE A 119 -8.02 17.47 8.59
CA PHE A 119 -8.80 18.51 9.26
C PHE A 119 -8.22 18.96 10.61
N GLY A 120 -7.15 18.32 11.09
CA GLY A 120 -6.65 18.47 12.46
C GLY A 120 -5.67 19.61 12.68
N TRP A 121 -5.16 20.28 11.64
CA TRP A 121 -4.11 21.30 11.74
C TRP A 121 -4.34 22.37 12.82
N ASP A 122 -5.58 22.82 12.98
CA ASP A 122 -5.98 23.86 13.94
C ASP A 122 -7.05 23.34 14.95
N ARG A 123 -7.25 22.01 15.01
CA ARG A 123 -8.28 21.35 15.85
C ARG A 123 -7.72 20.37 16.86
N VAL A 124 -6.49 19.88 16.66
CA VAL A 124 -5.81 18.98 17.58
C VAL A 124 -4.42 19.50 17.93
N SER A 125 -3.82 18.97 19.00
CA SER A 125 -2.45 19.32 19.35
C SER A 125 -1.46 18.94 18.24
N LYS A 126 -0.36 19.71 18.12
CA LYS A 126 0.73 19.43 17.15
C LYS A 126 1.26 17.99 17.25
N LYS A 127 1.32 17.46 18.48
CA LYS A 127 1.75 16.09 18.76
C LYS A 127 0.74 15.06 18.25
N LEU A 128 -0.57 15.27 18.51
CA LEU A 128 -1.60 14.37 18.01
C LEU A 128 -1.64 14.38 16.48
N HIS A 129 -1.54 15.55 15.85
CA HIS A 129 -1.48 15.67 14.40
C HIS A 129 -0.30 14.86 13.82
N LEU A 130 0.88 14.93 14.44
CA LEU A 130 2.05 14.15 14.03
C LEU A 130 1.82 12.65 14.21
N ILE A 131 1.29 12.22 15.36
CA ILE A 131 0.96 10.81 15.62
C ILE A 131 -0.01 10.30 14.55
N SER A 132 -1.07 11.04 14.23
CA SER A 132 -2.00 10.68 13.18
C SER A 132 -1.32 10.52 11.82
N THR A 133 -0.37 11.39 11.48
CA THR A 133 0.38 11.28 10.22
C THR A 133 1.22 9.99 10.16
N TRP A 134 1.86 9.62 11.27
CA TRP A 134 2.60 8.35 11.35
C TRP A 134 1.68 7.14 11.33
N LEU A 135 0.51 7.21 11.98
CA LEU A 135 -0.46 6.12 11.98
C LEU A 135 -1.09 5.92 10.60
N VAL A 136 -1.26 6.96 9.79
CA VAL A 136 -1.62 6.82 8.37
C VAL A 136 -0.51 6.06 7.63
N ALA A 137 0.75 6.45 7.79
CA ALA A 137 1.87 5.76 7.13
C ALA A 137 1.99 4.29 7.56
N ILE A 138 1.82 3.99 8.85
CA ILE A 138 1.84 2.63 9.37
C ILE A 138 0.64 1.84 8.85
N GLY A 139 -0.57 2.42 8.91
CA GLY A 139 -1.80 1.81 8.41
C GLY A 139 -1.71 1.39 6.95
N SER A 140 -1.26 2.30 6.07
CA SER A 140 -1.10 1.99 4.64
C SER A 140 -0.12 0.84 4.39
N ASN A 141 0.98 0.77 5.16
CA ASN A 141 1.97 -0.29 5.01
C ASN A 141 1.55 -1.61 5.66
N LEU A 142 0.73 -1.57 6.72
CA LEU A 142 0.09 -2.76 7.28
C LEU A 142 -0.97 -3.32 6.33
N SER A 143 -1.69 -2.48 5.59
CA SER A 143 -2.59 -2.95 4.54
C SER A 143 -1.81 -3.74 3.47
N ALA A 144 -0.69 -3.18 2.98
CA ALA A 144 0.20 -3.88 2.06
C ALA A 144 0.68 -5.24 2.61
N LEU A 145 0.98 -5.34 3.91
CA LEU A 145 1.36 -6.61 4.54
C LEU A 145 0.26 -7.67 4.40
N TRP A 146 -0.96 -7.35 4.83
CA TRP A 146 -2.05 -8.34 4.88
C TRP A 146 -2.51 -8.78 3.49
N ILE A 147 -2.63 -7.84 2.54
CA ILE A 147 -2.99 -8.19 1.17
C ILE A 147 -1.90 -9.01 0.47
N LEU A 148 -0.62 -8.77 0.79
CA LEU A 148 0.49 -9.53 0.23
C LEU A 148 0.67 -10.90 0.89
N ILE A 149 0.28 -11.08 2.16
CA ILE A 149 0.14 -12.42 2.77
C ILE A 149 -0.90 -13.23 1.99
N ALA A 150 -2.07 -12.65 1.72
CA ALA A 150 -3.11 -13.31 0.94
C ALA A 150 -2.62 -13.64 -0.49
N ASN A 151 -1.97 -12.70 -1.18
CA ASN A 151 -1.41 -12.94 -2.51
C ASN A 151 -0.28 -13.97 -2.52
N ALA A 152 0.56 -13.99 -1.48
CA ALA A 152 1.64 -14.97 -1.35
C ALA A 152 1.09 -16.38 -1.18
N TRP A 153 0.06 -16.55 -0.36
CA TRP A 153 -0.58 -17.84 -0.17
C TRP A 153 -1.17 -18.40 -1.48
N MET A 154 -1.72 -17.55 -2.35
CA MET A 154 -2.18 -17.98 -3.68
C MET A 154 -1.07 -18.59 -4.55
N GLN A 155 0.19 -18.23 -4.30
CA GLN A 155 1.36 -18.76 -5.03
C GLN A 155 2.02 -19.93 -4.30
N HIS A 156 1.98 -19.95 -2.97
CA HIS A 156 2.58 -20.96 -2.13
C HIS A 156 1.60 -21.42 -1.05
N PRO A 157 0.66 -22.33 -1.38
CA PRO A 157 -0.43 -22.71 -0.49
C PRO A 157 0.07 -23.66 0.61
N ILE A 158 0.50 -23.08 1.72
CA ILE A 158 0.88 -23.80 2.95
C ILE A 158 -0.10 -23.51 4.09
N GLY A 159 0.01 -24.25 5.20
CA GLY A 159 -0.85 -24.07 6.38
C GLY A 159 -2.33 -24.39 6.11
N THR A 160 -2.63 -25.23 5.11
CA THR A 160 -3.99 -25.58 4.70
C THR A 160 -4.15 -27.09 4.42
N VAL A 161 -5.38 -27.59 4.51
CA VAL A 161 -5.77 -28.95 4.10
C VAL A 161 -7.07 -28.91 3.32
N PHE A 162 -7.18 -29.74 2.28
CA PHE A 162 -8.46 -29.93 1.57
C PHE A 162 -9.40 -30.80 2.40
N ASN A 163 -10.61 -30.32 2.64
CA ASN A 163 -11.67 -31.04 3.33
C ASN A 163 -12.71 -31.55 2.31
N PRO A 164 -12.78 -32.87 2.02
CA PRO A 164 -13.74 -33.42 1.07
C PRO A 164 -15.21 -33.27 1.51
N ALA A 165 -15.48 -33.13 2.81
CA ALA A 165 -16.84 -33.00 3.33
C ALA A 165 -17.43 -31.60 3.08
N THR A 166 -16.59 -30.57 3.13
CA THR A 166 -16.99 -29.17 2.86
C THR A 166 -16.61 -28.69 1.45
N ALA A 167 -15.88 -29.53 0.70
CA ALA A 167 -15.39 -29.24 -0.66
C ALA A 167 -14.60 -27.92 -0.77
N ARG A 168 -13.79 -27.62 0.25
CA ARG A 168 -12.95 -26.41 0.32
C ARG A 168 -11.62 -26.71 1.01
N ASN A 169 -10.66 -25.81 0.83
CA ASN A 169 -9.46 -25.76 1.64
C ASN A 169 -9.75 -25.06 2.97
N GLU A 170 -9.25 -25.63 4.05
CA GLU A 170 -9.41 -25.12 5.42
C GLU A 170 -8.05 -24.77 6.03
N MET A 171 -8.01 -23.73 6.85
CA MET A 171 -6.78 -23.27 7.50
C MET A 171 -6.44 -24.20 8.67
N ILE A 172 -5.23 -24.75 8.67
CA ILE A 172 -4.72 -25.56 9.80
C ILE A 172 -3.68 -24.83 10.63
N ASN A 173 -2.97 -23.85 10.05
CA ASN A 173 -1.99 -23.04 10.76
C ASN A 173 -1.87 -21.64 10.15
N PHE A 174 -2.37 -20.63 10.88
CA PHE A 174 -2.29 -19.23 10.48
C PHE A 174 -0.86 -18.71 10.37
N TRP A 175 0.03 -19.12 11.28
CA TRP A 175 1.39 -18.58 11.33
C TRP A 175 2.25 -19.10 10.19
N ASP A 176 2.04 -20.35 9.74
CA ASP A 176 2.70 -20.88 8.55
C ASP A 176 2.36 -20.04 7.31
N ILE A 177 1.12 -19.57 7.21
CA ILE A 177 0.66 -18.70 6.11
C ILE A 177 1.27 -17.30 6.24
N ALA A 178 1.08 -16.66 7.39
CA ALA A 178 1.45 -15.26 7.63
C ALA A 178 2.97 -15.02 7.62
N LEU A 179 3.76 -16.01 8.07
CA LEU A 179 5.22 -15.94 8.14
C LEU A 179 5.91 -16.77 7.05
N SER A 180 5.16 -17.17 6.01
CA SER A 180 5.74 -17.91 4.89
C SER A 180 6.89 -17.12 4.25
N PRO A 181 7.97 -17.79 3.78
CA PRO A 181 9.07 -17.10 3.11
C PRO A 181 8.61 -16.25 1.92
N VAL A 182 7.63 -16.77 1.15
CA VAL A 182 7.04 -16.08 0.00
C VAL A 182 6.27 -14.82 0.42
N ALA A 183 5.54 -14.85 1.53
CA ALA A 183 4.85 -13.66 2.06
C ALA A 183 5.82 -12.58 2.51
N ILE A 184 6.87 -12.96 3.25
CA ILE A 184 7.91 -12.03 3.71
C ILE A 184 8.58 -11.37 2.50
N ASN A 185 8.95 -12.16 1.50
CA ASN A 185 9.64 -11.66 0.32
C ASN A 185 8.76 -10.73 -0.51
N LYS A 186 7.53 -11.16 -0.83
CA LYS A 186 6.57 -10.32 -1.56
C LYS A 186 6.31 -9.01 -0.83
N PHE A 187 6.08 -9.06 0.48
CA PHE A 187 5.89 -7.85 1.27
C PHE A 187 7.08 -6.90 1.14
N LEU A 188 8.29 -7.38 1.39
CA LEU A 188 9.49 -6.55 1.33
C LEU A 188 9.72 -6.01 -0.08
N HIS A 189 9.68 -6.86 -1.11
CA HIS A 189 9.94 -6.45 -2.49
C HIS A 189 8.91 -5.46 -3.00
N THR A 190 7.63 -5.73 -2.78
CA THR A 190 6.54 -4.87 -3.26
C THR A 190 6.50 -3.53 -2.52
N THR A 191 6.76 -3.50 -1.21
CA THR A 191 6.81 -2.24 -0.46
C THR A 191 8.05 -1.41 -0.81
N THR A 192 9.23 -2.01 -0.90
CA THR A 192 10.45 -1.25 -1.23
C THR A 192 10.41 -0.73 -2.67
N SER A 193 9.91 -1.52 -3.63
CA SER A 193 9.70 -1.06 -5.01
C SER A 193 8.67 0.07 -5.07
N SER A 194 7.60 -0.01 -4.27
CA SER A 194 6.63 1.09 -4.13
C SER A 194 7.26 2.37 -3.60
N TYR A 195 8.15 2.26 -2.62
CA TYR A 195 8.88 3.41 -2.08
C TYR A 195 9.78 4.07 -3.11
N VAL A 196 10.39 3.28 -4.01
CA VAL A 196 11.15 3.82 -5.15
C VAL A 196 10.22 4.62 -6.07
N VAL A 197 9.06 4.07 -6.44
CA VAL A 197 8.07 4.77 -7.29
C VAL A 197 7.63 6.09 -6.67
N ALA A 198 7.27 6.09 -5.38
CA ALA A 198 6.88 7.31 -4.67
C ALA A 198 8.03 8.34 -4.60
N SER A 199 9.27 7.87 -4.40
CA SER A 199 10.46 8.73 -4.37
C SER A 199 10.69 9.40 -5.73
N LEU A 200 10.58 8.63 -6.82
CA LEU A 200 10.67 9.15 -8.18
C LEU A 200 9.57 10.16 -8.47
N PHE A 201 8.34 9.95 -7.99
CA PHE A 201 7.26 10.93 -8.08
C PHE A 201 7.63 12.26 -7.40
N VAL A 202 8.12 12.21 -6.15
CA VAL A 202 8.54 13.41 -5.40
C VAL A 202 9.72 14.12 -6.07
N ILE A 203 10.72 13.36 -6.53
CA ILE A 203 11.88 13.89 -7.26
C ILE A 203 11.43 14.56 -8.56
N SER A 204 10.51 13.96 -9.31
CA SER A 204 10.05 14.47 -10.60
C SER A 204 9.36 15.83 -10.45
N VAL A 205 8.39 15.94 -9.54
CA VAL A 205 7.70 17.20 -9.25
C VAL A 205 8.67 18.25 -8.71
N SER A 206 9.58 17.86 -7.81
CA SER A 206 10.59 18.77 -7.26
C SER A 206 11.55 19.28 -8.33
N SER A 207 12.00 18.41 -9.23
CA SER A 207 12.89 18.76 -10.35
C SER A 207 12.20 19.74 -11.28
N TRP A 208 10.92 19.54 -11.58
CA TRP A 208 10.15 20.47 -12.39
C TRP A 208 10.08 21.86 -11.74
N TYR A 209 9.84 21.95 -10.42
CA TYR A 209 9.85 23.24 -9.72
C TYR A 209 11.22 23.93 -9.74
N LEU A 210 12.31 23.19 -9.59
CA LEU A 210 13.67 23.74 -9.67
C LEU A 210 13.97 24.26 -11.08
N LEU A 211 13.61 23.51 -12.13
CA LEU A 211 13.77 23.94 -13.53
C LEU A 211 12.99 25.23 -13.82
N LYS A 212 11.82 25.40 -13.20
CA LYS A 212 11.01 26.62 -13.31
C LYS A 212 11.41 27.72 -12.31
N LYS A 213 12.43 27.50 -11.48
CA LYS A 213 12.87 28.43 -10.41
C LYS A 213 11.75 28.83 -9.45
N ARG A 214 10.83 27.90 -9.14
CA ARG A 214 9.68 28.11 -8.24
C ARG A 214 9.85 27.29 -6.97
N HIS A 215 9.33 27.80 -5.84
CA HIS A 215 9.27 27.10 -4.55
C HIS A 215 10.58 26.38 -4.17
N ILE A 216 11.72 27.09 -4.32
CA ILE A 216 13.07 26.49 -4.28
C ILE A 216 13.33 25.72 -2.98
N PHE A 217 12.89 26.25 -1.83
CA PHE A 217 13.04 25.57 -0.55
C PHE A 217 12.32 24.23 -0.52
N ILE A 218 11.01 24.23 -0.82
CA ILE A 218 10.17 23.03 -0.87
C ILE A 218 10.76 22.01 -1.83
N ALA A 219 11.14 22.45 -3.03
CA ALA A 219 11.68 21.57 -4.06
C ALA A 219 13.03 20.95 -3.66
N LYS A 220 13.98 21.73 -3.13
CA LYS A 220 15.28 21.19 -2.67
C LYS A 220 15.13 20.22 -1.50
N LYS A 221 14.33 20.55 -0.49
CA LYS A 221 14.15 19.72 0.70
C LYS A 221 13.34 18.45 0.40
N SER A 222 12.30 18.55 -0.42
CA SER A 222 11.54 17.39 -0.90
C SER A 222 12.42 16.43 -1.68
N MET A 223 13.22 16.96 -2.61
CA MET A 223 14.15 16.19 -3.41
C MET A 223 15.21 15.49 -2.55
N LEU A 224 15.77 16.16 -1.54
CA LEU A 224 16.74 15.55 -0.64
C LEU A 224 16.14 14.36 0.12
N ILE A 225 14.94 14.52 0.70
CA ILE A 225 14.25 13.44 1.42
C ILE A 225 13.97 12.27 0.49
N ALA A 226 13.41 12.55 -0.68
CA ALA A 226 13.07 11.51 -1.65
C ALA A 226 14.29 10.84 -2.27
N ALA A 227 15.40 11.55 -2.45
CA ALA A 227 16.64 10.96 -2.94
C ALA A 227 17.25 9.99 -1.92
N ILE A 228 17.30 10.36 -0.64
CA ILE A 228 17.81 9.48 0.42
C ILE A 228 16.88 8.27 0.59
N PHE A 229 15.59 8.52 0.73
CA PHE A 229 14.58 7.47 0.93
C PHE A 229 14.54 6.51 -0.28
N GLY A 230 14.53 7.07 -1.49
CA GLY A 230 14.55 6.32 -2.74
C GLY A 230 15.82 5.51 -2.92
N PHE A 231 17.00 6.08 -2.62
CA PHE A 231 18.28 5.37 -2.71
C PHE A 231 18.32 4.14 -1.80
N ILE A 232 17.94 4.31 -0.52
CA ILE A 232 17.86 3.19 0.44
C ILE A 232 16.85 2.14 -0.06
N SER A 233 15.66 2.60 -0.51
CA SER A 233 14.62 1.71 -1.03
C SER A 233 15.06 0.95 -2.28
N SER A 234 15.84 1.57 -3.17
CA SER A 234 16.40 0.92 -4.36
C SER A 234 17.38 -0.19 -3.98
N ILE A 235 18.27 0.05 -3.02
CA ILE A 235 19.19 -0.99 -2.51
C ILE A 235 18.38 -2.18 -1.96
N MET A 236 17.39 -1.90 -1.10
CA MET A 236 16.53 -2.94 -0.54
C MET A 236 15.76 -3.69 -1.62
N THR A 237 15.27 -3.00 -2.65
CA THR A 237 14.55 -3.61 -3.79
C THR A 237 15.45 -4.53 -4.61
N ILE A 238 16.72 -4.18 -4.80
CA ILE A 238 17.68 -5.04 -5.51
C ILE A 238 17.90 -6.33 -4.72
N PHE A 239 18.15 -6.24 -3.41
CA PHE A 239 18.34 -7.42 -2.56
C PHE A 239 17.10 -8.29 -2.48
N THR A 240 15.93 -7.69 -2.28
CA THR A 240 14.67 -8.46 -2.24
C THR A 240 14.35 -9.08 -3.59
N GLY A 241 14.66 -8.39 -4.70
CA GLY A 241 14.52 -8.90 -6.06
C GLY A 241 15.41 -10.12 -6.32
N ASP A 242 16.68 -10.08 -5.94
CA ASP A 242 17.56 -11.25 -6.02
C ASP A 242 17.04 -12.40 -5.15
N SER A 243 16.69 -12.11 -3.90
CA SER A 243 16.15 -13.12 -2.97
C SER A 243 14.88 -13.79 -3.47
N SER A 244 14.06 -13.09 -4.27
CA SER A 244 12.80 -13.61 -4.80
C SER A 244 13.02 -14.76 -5.79
N VAL A 245 14.17 -14.79 -6.50
CA VAL A 245 14.51 -15.86 -7.46
C VAL A 245 14.71 -17.21 -6.76
N TYR A 246 15.19 -17.21 -5.52
CA TYR A 246 15.45 -18.46 -4.78
C TYR A 246 14.19 -19.01 -4.08
N GLN A 247 13.09 -18.25 -4.05
CA GLN A 247 11.87 -18.60 -3.33
C GLN A 247 10.65 -18.80 -4.24
N VAL A 248 10.78 -18.51 -5.54
CA VAL A 248 9.78 -18.75 -6.59
C VAL A 248 10.05 -20.07 -7.30
#